data_AF-A0A7R8ZC07-F1
#
_entry.id   AF-A0A7R8ZC07-F1
#
_cell.length_a   1.000
_cell.length_b   1.000
_cell.length_c   1.000
_cell.angle_alpha   90.00
_cell.angle_beta   90.00
_cell.angle_gamma   90.00
#
_symmetry.space_group_name_H-M   'P 1'
#
loop_
_entity.id
_entity.type
_entity.pdbx_description
1 polymer ?
#
loop_
_entity_poly.entity_id
_entity_poly.type
_entity_poly.pdbx_seq_one_letter_code
_entity_poly.pdbx_strand_id
1 'polypeptide(L)'
;YAWSGYGSGIINNLKDAVLAAEHVFKDVLDNVVIVARKFKDFHDVFDAAISSEHLPMGEMTKCCDEHDICYDTCNQAKEHCDYEFKNCLYKICDKYEKTVGETAVKTCKAAAKMLFTGTITLGCKSYLDSQKQACYCTPNRKKFSYPGGEL
;
A
#
# COMPACT_ATOMS: atom_id res chain seq x y z
N TYR A 1 2.34 13.78 -1.33
CA TYR A 1 2.91 12.57 -1.93
C TYR A 1 3.23 11.65 -0.76
N ALA A 2 2.87 10.38 -0.72
CA ALA A 2 2.90 9.51 0.46
C ALA A 2 4.28 9.45 1.18
N TRP A 3 5.34 9.93 0.53
CA TRP A 3 6.66 10.20 1.11
C TRP A 3 6.96 11.63 1.58
N SER A 4 6.13 12.62 1.26
CA SER A 4 6.34 14.04 1.58
C SER A 4 5.50 14.57 2.75
N GLY A 5 4.55 13.79 3.30
CA GLY A 5 3.66 14.31 4.37
C GLY A 5 3.21 13.31 5.44
N TYR A 6 3.03 12.04 5.11
CA TYR A 6 2.61 10.99 6.07
C TYR A 6 3.65 9.86 6.24
N GLY A 7 4.54 9.65 5.28
CA GLY A 7 5.59 8.62 5.32
C GLY A 7 7.00 9.13 5.70
N SER A 8 7.21 10.44 5.78
CA SER A 8 8.52 11.05 6.06
C SER A 8 9.03 10.85 7.50
N GLY A 9 8.17 10.36 8.41
CA GLY A 9 8.55 10.03 9.78
C GLY A 9 8.84 8.54 10.04
N ILE A 10 8.53 7.64 9.10
CA ILE A 10 8.57 6.19 9.34
C ILE A 10 9.98 5.60 9.22
N ILE A 11 10.91 6.24 8.50
CA ILE A 11 12.28 5.73 8.41
C ILE A 11 13.10 5.99 9.69
N ASN A 12 12.75 7.00 10.49
CA ASN A 12 13.68 7.43 11.54
C ASN A 12 13.73 6.50 12.76
N ASN A 13 12.72 5.66 12.97
CA ASN A 13 12.78 4.56 13.93
C ASN A 13 11.89 3.41 13.47
N LEU A 14 12.47 2.52 12.66
CA LEU A 14 11.83 1.28 12.19
C LEU A 14 11.27 0.43 13.36
N LYS A 15 11.87 0.54 14.56
CA LYS A 15 11.38 -0.08 15.81
C LYS A 15 10.05 0.49 16.31
N ASP A 16 9.86 1.80 16.21
CA ASP A 16 8.62 2.46 16.64
C ASP A 16 7.48 2.17 15.66
N ALA A 17 7.81 1.99 14.38
CA ALA A 17 6.87 1.53 13.37
C ALA A 17 6.41 0.08 13.60
N VAL A 18 7.31 -0.81 14.04
CA VAL A 18 6.97 -2.18 14.45
C VAL A 18 6.08 -2.17 15.68
N LEU A 19 6.39 -1.36 16.70
CA LEU A 19 5.54 -1.20 17.90
C LEU A 19 4.15 -0.62 17.57
N ALA A 20 4.09 0.35 16.67
CA ALA A 20 2.83 0.91 16.19
C ALA A 20 2.01 -0.12 15.40
N ALA A 21 2.68 -0.93 14.58
CA ALA A 21 2.05 -2.04 13.87
C ALA A 21 1.51 -3.10 14.86
N GLU A 22 2.29 -3.51 15.87
CA GLU A 22 1.84 -4.45 16.91
C GLU A 22 0.55 -3.99 17.60
N HIS A 23 0.44 -2.69 17.91
CA HIS A 23 -0.77 -2.11 18.50
C HIS A 23 -1.96 -2.09 17.55
N VAL A 24 -1.76 -1.73 16.28
CA VAL A 24 -2.84 -1.70 15.25
C VAL A 24 -3.32 -3.11 14.92
N PHE A 25 -2.42 -4.09 14.90
CA PHE A 25 -2.77 -5.47 14.61
C PHE A 25 -3.49 -6.15 15.77
N LYS A 26 -3.25 -5.76 17.03
CA LYS A 26 -3.89 -6.36 18.23
C LYS A 26 -5.41 -6.27 18.23
N ASP A 27 -5.99 -5.20 17.68
CA ASP A 27 -7.44 -4.98 17.64
C ASP A 27 -8.14 -5.69 16.45
N VAL A 28 -7.39 -6.30 15.53
CA VAL A 28 -7.90 -6.93 14.29
C VAL A 28 -7.92 -8.48 14.39
N LEU A 29 -7.55 -9.05 15.54
CA LEU A 29 -7.24 -10.49 15.68
C LEU A 29 -8.43 -11.38 16.07
N ASP A 30 -9.47 -11.46 15.24
CA ASP A 30 -10.53 -12.47 15.42
C ASP A 30 -10.16 -13.87 14.87
N ASN A 31 -8.91 -14.08 14.44
CA ASN A 31 -8.42 -15.41 14.05
C ASN A 31 -6.89 -15.57 14.21
N VAL A 32 -6.48 -16.00 15.42
CA VAL A 32 -5.07 -16.13 15.85
C VAL A 32 -4.19 -16.95 14.88
N VAL A 33 -4.70 -18.03 14.27
CA VAL A 33 -3.90 -18.91 13.40
C VAL A 33 -3.58 -18.26 12.04
N ILE A 34 -4.55 -17.56 11.46
CA ILE A 34 -4.39 -16.85 10.18
C ILE A 34 -3.45 -15.66 10.36
N VAL A 35 -3.57 -14.98 11.50
CA VAL A 35 -2.78 -13.81 11.85
C VAL A 35 -1.32 -14.20 12.07
N ALA A 36 -1.05 -15.26 12.83
CA ALA A 36 0.31 -15.72 13.06
C ALA A 36 1.04 -16.05 11.75
N ARG A 37 0.33 -16.61 10.77
CA ARG A 37 0.87 -16.88 9.42
C ARG A 37 1.16 -15.59 8.66
N LYS A 38 0.23 -14.62 8.64
CA LYS A 38 0.43 -13.32 7.98
C LYS A 38 1.56 -12.51 8.59
N PHE A 39 1.71 -12.58 9.92
CA PHE A 39 2.80 -11.90 10.62
C PHE A 39 4.14 -12.57 10.36
N LYS A 40 4.18 -13.91 10.30
CA LYS A 40 5.38 -14.66 9.88
C LYS A 40 5.80 -14.28 8.45
N ASP A 41 4.87 -14.24 7.51
CA ASP A 41 5.15 -13.84 6.13
C ASP A 41 5.68 -12.40 6.06
N PHE A 42 5.15 -11.50 6.90
CA PHE A 42 5.63 -10.12 7.01
C PHE A 42 7.05 -10.06 7.59
N HIS A 43 7.32 -10.78 8.68
CA HIS A 43 8.62 -10.81 9.34
C HIS A 43 9.71 -11.42 8.45
N ASP A 44 9.42 -12.53 7.76
CA ASP A 44 10.36 -13.20 6.86
C ASP A 44 10.70 -12.29 5.66
N VAL A 45 9.74 -11.50 5.14
CA VAL A 45 9.97 -10.52 4.07
C VAL A 45 10.70 -9.28 4.57
N PHE A 46 10.41 -8.83 5.79
CA PHE A 46 11.09 -7.71 6.41
C PHE A 46 12.56 -8.03 6.71
N ASP A 47 12.86 -9.24 7.19
CA ASP A 47 14.23 -9.74 7.35
C ASP A 47 14.94 -9.83 5.98
N ALA A 48 14.24 -10.29 4.95
CA ALA A 48 14.76 -10.29 3.59
C ALA A 48 14.97 -8.86 3.03
N ALA A 49 14.17 -7.89 3.44
CA ALA A 49 14.29 -6.49 3.06
C ALA A 49 15.42 -5.76 3.82
N ILE A 50 15.67 -6.11 5.09
CA ILE A 50 16.82 -5.63 5.87
C ILE A 50 18.13 -6.14 5.27
N SER A 51 18.12 -7.32 4.64
CA SER A 51 19.22 -7.83 3.81
C SER A 51 19.42 -7.07 2.48
N SER A 52 18.80 -5.89 2.33
CA SER A 52 18.87 -4.74 1.39
C SER A 52 19.76 -4.73 0.13
N GLU A 53 20.71 -5.64 -0.04
CA GLU A 53 21.58 -5.73 -1.20
C GLU A 53 20.88 -6.32 -2.45
N HIS A 54 19.70 -6.95 -2.32
CA HIS A 54 19.10 -7.74 -3.40
C HIS A 54 17.72 -7.28 -3.88
N LEU A 55 17.15 -6.19 -3.36
CA LEU A 55 15.84 -5.68 -3.81
C LEU A 55 15.99 -4.41 -4.66
N PRO A 56 15.27 -4.28 -5.79
CA PRO A 56 15.24 -3.07 -6.62
C PRO A 56 14.39 -1.97 -5.97
N MET A 57 14.80 -1.53 -4.78
CA MET A 57 14.04 -0.58 -3.96
C MET A 57 13.86 0.77 -4.67
N GLY A 58 14.87 1.24 -5.41
CA GLY A 58 14.81 2.50 -6.15
C GLY A 58 13.74 2.49 -7.24
N GLU A 59 13.57 1.38 -7.94
CA GLU A 59 12.52 1.19 -8.94
C GLU A 59 11.15 1.04 -8.28
N MET A 60 11.07 0.32 -7.17
CA MET A 60 9.80 0.18 -6.43
C MET A 60 9.31 1.52 -5.89
N THR A 61 10.21 2.41 -5.45
CA THR A 61 9.86 3.78 -5.06
C THR A 61 9.20 4.56 -6.19
N LYS A 62 9.64 4.39 -7.45
CA LYS A 62 8.98 5.04 -8.60
C LYS A 62 7.53 4.59 -8.77
N CYS A 63 7.23 3.31 -8.49
CA CYS A 63 5.84 2.84 -8.49
C CYS A 63 5.00 3.51 -7.40
N CYS A 64 5.58 3.78 -6.23
CA CYS A 64 4.91 4.51 -5.17
C CYS A 64 4.61 5.96 -5.60
N ASP A 65 5.58 6.63 -6.23
CA ASP A 65 5.39 7.99 -6.71
C ASP A 65 4.29 8.07 -7.78
N GLU A 66 4.26 7.13 -8.73
CA GLU A 66 3.18 7.02 -9.73
C GLU A 66 1.81 6.74 -9.09
N HIS A 67 1.77 5.90 -8.05
CA HIS A 67 0.54 5.61 -7.30
C HIS A 67 -0.01 6.84 -6.58
N ASP A 68 0.87 7.63 -5.96
CA ASP A 68 0.52 8.89 -5.31
C ASP A 68 -0.04 9.90 -6.30
N ILE A 69 0.61 10.05 -7.45
CA ILE A 69 0.12 10.93 -8.52
C ILE A 69 -1.27 10.48 -8.98
N CYS A 70 -1.49 9.17 -9.09
CA CYS A 70 -2.81 8.62 -9.43
C CYS A 70 -3.86 8.93 -8.36
N TYR A 71 -3.52 8.78 -7.07
CA TYR A 71 -4.40 9.15 -5.96
C TYR A 71 -4.68 10.65 -5.90
N ASP A 72 -3.72 11.49 -6.29
CA ASP A 72 -3.83 12.94 -6.35
C ASP A 72 -4.50 13.45 -7.65
N THR A 73 -4.94 12.54 -8.53
CA THR A 73 -5.72 12.87 -9.73
C THR A 73 -7.22 12.87 -9.40
N CYS A 74 -7.89 14.01 -9.57
CA CYS A 74 -9.29 14.13 -9.19
C CYS A 74 -10.20 13.14 -9.93
N ASN A 75 -11.08 12.48 -9.17
CA ASN A 75 -12.07 11.50 -9.64
C ASN A 75 -11.44 10.25 -10.29
N GLN A 76 -10.17 10.00 -10.01
CA GLN A 76 -9.50 8.78 -10.44
C GLN A 76 -9.91 7.61 -9.55
N ALA A 77 -10.34 6.49 -10.14
CA ALA A 77 -10.80 5.34 -9.36
C ALA A 77 -9.65 4.70 -8.56
N LYS A 78 -9.88 4.46 -7.26
CA LYS A 78 -8.91 3.83 -6.36
C LYS A 78 -8.43 2.48 -6.91
N GLU A 79 -9.36 1.66 -7.38
CA GLU A 79 -9.08 0.32 -7.91
C GLU A 79 -8.16 0.38 -9.14
N HIS A 80 -8.29 1.41 -9.96
CA HIS A 80 -7.40 1.61 -11.11
C HIS A 80 -5.97 1.93 -10.64
N CYS A 81 -5.81 2.88 -9.72
CA CYS A 81 -4.51 3.24 -9.18
C CYS A 81 -3.82 2.05 -8.49
N ASP A 82 -4.57 1.31 -7.67
CA ASP A 82 -4.05 0.14 -6.96
C ASP A 82 -3.64 -0.99 -7.93
N TYR A 83 -4.40 -1.17 -9.01
CA TYR A 83 -4.07 -2.13 -10.06
C TYR A 83 -2.78 -1.76 -10.80
N GLU A 84 -2.63 -0.50 -11.21
CA GLU A 84 -1.42 0.00 -11.87
C GLU A 84 -0.20 -0.10 -10.94
N PHE A 85 -0.37 0.22 -9.66
CA PHE A 85 0.68 0.07 -8.65
C PHE A 85 1.16 -1.38 -8.52
N LYS A 86 0.23 -2.34 -8.39
CA LYS A 86 0.57 -3.77 -8.37
C LYS A 86 1.34 -4.17 -9.63
N ASN A 87 0.85 -3.76 -10.79
CA ASN A 87 1.48 -4.09 -12.07
C ASN A 87 2.89 -3.51 -12.16
N CYS A 88 3.10 -2.27 -11.73
CA CYS A 88 4.41 -1.63 -11.70
C CYS A 88 5.40 -2.43 -10.85
N LEU A 89 5.02 -2.77 -9.61
CA LEU A 89 5.88 -3.54 -8.70
C LEU A 89 6.26 -4.92 -9.26
N TYR A 90 5.29 -5.66 -9.81
CA TYR A 90 5.55 -7.01 -10.33
C TYR A 90 6.38 -6.97 -11.63
N LYS A 91 6.16 -5.97 -12.50
CA LYS A 91 6.97 -5.76 -13.71
C LYS A 91 8.44 -5.51 -13.38
N ILE A 92 8.75 -4.83 -12.27
CA ILE A 92 10.13 -4.65 -11.82
C ILE A 92 10.73 -6.02 -11.45
N CYS A 93 10.03 -6.84 -10.68
CA CYS A 93 10.50 -8.15 -10.28
C CYS A 93 10.75 -9.09 -11.46
N ASP A 94 9.88 -9.06 -12.48
CA ASP A 94 10.06 -9.86 -13.70
C ASP A 94 11.27 -9.38 -14.52
N LYS A 95 11.57 -8.07 -14.52
CA LYS A 95 12.80 -7.54 -15.15
C LYS A 95 14.05 -7.93 -14.37
N TYR A 96 13.94 -8.02 -13.05
CA TYR A 96 15.03 -8.35 -12.14
C TYR A 96 15.50 -9.81 -12.28
N GLU A 97 14.63 -10.70 -12.77
CA GLU A 97 14.90 -12.13 -13.05
C GLU A 97 16.17 -12.38 -13.87
N LYS A 98 16.47 -11.48 -14.81
CA LYS A 98 17.60 -11.63 -15.74
C LYS A 98 18.97 -11.43 -15.09
N THR A 99 19.02 -10.96 -13.84
CA THR A 99 20.25 -10.46 -13.21
C THR A 99 20.66 -11.18 -11.93
N VAL A 100 19.74 -11.83 -11.20
CA VAL A 100 19.98 -12.30 -9.82
C VAL A 100 19.45 -13.71 -9.50
N GLY A 101 18.78 -14.38 -10.45
CA GLY A 101 18.26 -15.74 -10.29
C GLY A 101 16.89 -15.84 -9.61
N GLU A 102 16.30 -17.04 -9.66
CA GLU A 102 14.89 -17.31 -9.31
C GLU A 102 14.53 -16.96 -7.85
N THR A 103 15.43 -17.24 -6.90
CA THR A 103 15.20 -16.98 -5.47
C THR A 103 15.01 -15.48 -5.18
N ALA A 104 15.82 -14.62 -5.80
CA ALA A 104 15.72 -13.18 -5.62
C ALA A 104 14.43 -12.60 -6.25
N VAL A 105 13.95 -13.17 -7.35
CA VAL A 105 12.65 -12.80 -7.95
C VAL A 105 11.49 -13.14 -7.02
N LYS A 106 11.53 -14.31 -6.37
CA LYS A 106 10.52 -14.69 -5.38
C LYS A 106 10.48 -13.72 -4.22
N THR A 107 11.65 -13.34 -3.69
CA THR A 107 11.76 -12.32 -2.64
C THR A 107 11.23 -10.97 -3.11
N CYS A 108 11.57 -10.54 -4.32
CA CYS A 108 11.02 -9.32 -4.92
C CYS A 108 9.49 -9.35 -5.02
N LYS A 109 8.92 -10.46 -5.55
CA LYS A 109 7.47 -10.62 -5.67
C LYS A 109 6.78 -10.65 -4.31
N ALA A 110 7.42 -11.22 -3.29
CA ALA A 110 6.93 -11.18 -1.92
C ALA A 110 6.91 -9.76 -1.36
N ALA A 111 7.99 -9.00 -1.52
CA ALA A 111 8.06 -7.59 -1.14
C ALA A 111 7.01 -6.74 -1.89
N ALA A 112 6.89 -6.93 -3.21
CA ALA A 112 5.86 -6.29 -4.04
C ALA A 112 4.44 -6.61 -3.55
N LYS A 113 4.16 -7.87 -3.21
CA LYS A 113 2.88 -8.29 -2.65
C LYS A 113 2.61 -7.62 -1.32
N MET A 114 3.61 -7.50 -0.45
CA MET A 114 3.49 -6.86 0.85
C MET A 114 3.20 -5.36 0.72
N LEU A 115 3.96 -4.64 -0.11
CA LEU A 115 3.72 -3.23 -0.44
C LEU A 115 2.29 -3.03 -0.97
N PHE A 116 1.91 -3.78 -2.00
CA PHE A 116 0.55 -3.73 -2.56
C PHE A 116 -0.53 -4.02 -1.51
N THR A 117 -0.34 -5.07 -0.70
CA THR A 117 -1.31 -5.44 0.34
C THR A 117 -1.45 -4.32 1.37
N GLY A 118 -0.34 -3.75 1.84
CA GLY A 118 -0.35 -2.62 2.77
C GLY A 118 -1.12 -1.42 2.21
N THR A 119 -0.90 -1.08 0.94
CA THR A 119 -1.61 0.02 0.27
C THR A 119 -3.10 -0.24 0.16
N ILE A 120 -3.56 -1.45 -0.17
CA ILE A 120 -5.00 -1.71 -0.28
C ILE A 120 -5.69 -1.85 1.09
N THR A 121 -5.00 -2.36 2.11
CA THR A 121 -5.58 -2.55 3.45
C THR A 121 -5.64 -1.25 4.25
N LEU A 122 -4.64 -0.38 4.10
CA LEU A 122 -4.52 0.86 4.88
C LEU A 122 -4.79 2.13 4.06
N GLY A 123 -4.84 2.03 2.72
CA GLY A 123 -4.85 3.20 1.84
C GLY A 123 -6.21 3.87 1.62
N CYS A 124 -7.32 3.37 2.19
CA CYS A 124 -8.64 4.01 1.99
C CYS A 124 -8.66 5.45 2.50
N LYS A 125 -8.12 5.69 3.71
CA LYS A 125 -8.01 7.05 4.26
C LYS A 125 -7.10 7.93 3.40
N SER A 126 -5.93 7.41 3.00
CA SER A 126 -4.98 8.11 2.14
C SER A 126 -5.64 8.55 0.82
N TYR A 127 -6.31 7.62 0.14
CA TYR A 127 -7.05 7.90 -1.10
C TYR A 127 -8.09 9.00 -0.92
N LEU A 128 -8.94 8.90 0.10
CA LEU A 128 -9.98 9.91 0.35
C LEU A 128 -9.39 11.28 0.67
N ASP A 129 -8.30 11.33 1.43
CA ASP A 129 -7.65 12.58 1.80
C ASP A 129 -6.90 13.21 0.60
N SER A 130 -6.33 12.42 -0.30
CA SER A 130 -5.81 12.86 -1.60
C SER A 130 -6.93 13.40 -2.50
N GLN A 131 -8.04 12.68 -2.63
CA GLN A 131 -9.18 13.11 -3.46
C GLN A 131 -9.81 14.42 -2.97
N LYS A 132 -9.88 14.64 -1.66
CA LYS A 132 -10.34 15.93 -1.10
C LYS A 132 -9.44 17.11 -1.46
N GLN A 133 -8.14 16.86 -1.65
CA GLN A 133 -7.17 17.89 -2.03
C GLN A 133 -7.13 18.08 -3.55
N ALA A 134 -7.28 17.00 -4.30
CA ALA A 134 -7.26 16.99 -5.76
C ALA A 134 -8.54 17.56 -6.38
N CYS A 135 -9.70 17.31 -5.75
CA CYS A 135 -11.00 17.67 -6.30
C CYS A 135 -11.58 18.95 -5.69
N TYR A 136 -12.17 19.77 -6.55
CA TYR A 136 -13.14 20.76 -6.11
C TYR A 136 -14.49 20.08 -5.85
N CYS A 137 -14.80 19.84 -4.58
CA CYS A 137 -16.08 19.30 -4.17
C CYS A 137 -17.04 20.44 -3.85
N THR A 138 -18.14 20.57 -4.60
CA THR A 138 -19.24 21.45 -4.17
C THR A 138 -19.81 20.96 -2.85
N PRO A 139 -19.99 21.84 -1.84
CA PRO A 139 -20.63 21.46 -0.59
C PRO A 139 -22.03 20.91 -0.89
N ASN A 140 -22.31 19.70 -0.38
CA ASN A 140 -23.51 18.93 -0.71
C ASN A 140 -24.76 19.81 -0.78
N ARG A 141 -25.45 19.83 -1.92
CA ARG A 141 -26.90 20.03 -1.89
C ARG A 141 -27.45 18.87 -1.07
N LYS A 142 -28.30 19.16 -0.07
CA LYS A 142 -29.00 18.14 0.71
C LYS A 142 -29.49 17.05 -0.23
N LYS A 143 -29.11 15.78 0.03
CA LYS A 143 -29.69 14.65 -0.69
C LYS A 143 -31.22 14.83 -0.63
N PHE A 144 -31.87 15.02 -1.77
CA PHE A 144 -33.33 14.95 -1.82
C PHE A 144 -33.68 13.51 -1.41
N SER A 145 -34.21 13.37 -0.21
CA SER A 145 -34.95 12.17 0.18
C SER A 145 -36.15 12.10 -0.75
N TYR A 146 -36.19 11.13 -1.66
CA TYR A 146 -37.43 10.83 -2.38
C TYR A 146 -38.41 10.23 -1.37
N PRO A 147 -39.59 10.82 -1.14
CA PRO A 147 -40.63 10.17 -0.38
C PRO A 147 -41.35 9.18 -1.30
N GLY A 148 -41.33 7.90 -0.96
CA GLY A 148 -42.21 6.89 -1.54
C GLY A 148 -41.49 5.84 -2.38
N GLY A 149 -41.55 4.60 -1.89
CA GLY A 149 -41.11 3.40 -2.60
C GLY A 149 -41.39 2.15 -1.76
N GLU A 150 -42.68 1.84 -1.58
CA GLU A 150 -43.13 0.50 -1.22
C GLU A 150 -42.97 -0.42 -2.45
N LEU A 151 -42.39 -1.60 -2.24
CA LEU A 151 -42.81 -2.90 -2.77
C LEU A 151 -42.17 -4.00 -1.92
#